data_AF-A0A2N1MMB0-F1
#
_entry.id   AF-A0A2N1MMB0-F1
#
_cell.length_a   1.000
_cell.length_b   1.000
_cell.length_c   1.000
_cell.angle_alpha   90.00
_cell.angle_beta   90.00
_cell.angle_gamma   90.00
#
_symmetry.space_group_name_H-M   'P 1'
#
loop_
_entity.id
_entity.type
_entity.pdbx_description
1 polymer ?
#
loop_
_entity_poly.entity_id
_entity_poly.type
_entity_poly.pdbx_seq_one_letter_code
_entity_poly.pdbx_strand_id
1 'polypeptide(L)'
;MNSNFHSGLVKDISLLLNDSNYLNVTIHVGENKNAEEFKAHSIILCARSDYFKCAFSNEWVTMNNNMITFNKPNIAPKIFEMILKYIYAGELDLTNQPGENILELLVASDELLIEELFEHVQDYLIEKRQTWVKQNFVFVLHTVFKIVRCKKLQDYCLKSICTDILPFITSKEFLLLNKDILYELLKRDDFRVEAIVVWESLIKWSIKQIPELEKKNNQEEWIDENYEDLKDILSNFIPLIKFLDITSEDFYHKV
;
A
#
# COMPACT_ATOMS: atom_id res chain seq x y z
N MET A 1 -22.04 41.92 -9.51
CA MET A 1 -21.55 41.20 -8.32
C MET A 1 -21.97 39.76 -8.47
N ASN A 2 -21.03 38.80 -8.41
CA ASN A 2 -21.38 37.38 -8.34
C ASN A 2 -21.50 36.99 -6.87
N SER A 3 -22.70 36.63 -6.44
CA SER A 3 -22.92 36.02 -5.12
C SER A 3 -22.71 34.51 -5.22
N ASN A 4 -21.93 33.94 -4.30
CA ASN A 4 -21.64 32.51 -4.24
C ASN A 4 -22.44 31.85 -3.10
N PHE A 5 -23.18 30.78 -3.40
CA PHE A 5 -24.00 30.04 -2.44
C PHE A 5 -23.59 28.55 -2.32
N HIS A 6 -22.35 28.21 -2.66
CA HIS A 6 -21.86 26.83 -2.68
C HIS A 6 -21.97 26.13 -1.32
N SER A 7 -21.79 26.86 -0.22
CA SER A 7 -21.91 26.28 1.12
C SER A 7 -23.31 25.75 1.42
N GLY A 8 -24.36 26.44 0.95
CA GLY A 8 -25.74 25.96 1.04
C GLY A 8 -25.95 24.71 0.21
N LEU A 9 -25.50 24.73 -1.06
CA LEU A 9 -25.58 23.58 -1.95
C LEU A 9 -24.87 22.34 -1.40
N VAL A 10 -23.65 22.48 -0.89
CA VAL A 10 -22.88 21.37 -0.31
C VAL A 10 -23.60 20.81 0.92
N LYS A 11 -24.16 21.68 1.77
CA LYS A 11 -24.96 21.25 2.92
C LYS A 11 -26.21 20.49 2.50
N ASP A 12 -26.92 20.95 1.48
CA ASP A 12 -28.13 20.28 1.00
C ASP A 12 -27.83 18.91 0.37
N ILE A 13 -26.71 18.80 -0.37
CA ILE A 13 -26.25 17.52 -0.93
C ILE A 13 -25.77 16.57 0.17
N SER A 14 -25.06 17.04 1.19
CA SER A 14 -24.53 16.17 2.25
C SER A 14 -25.64 15.53 3.07
N LEU A 15 -26.79 16.20 3.24
CA LEU A 15 -27.97 15.65 3.90
C LEU A 15 -28.53 14.42 3.18
N LEU A 16 -28.32 14.30 1.85
CA LEU A 16 -28.78 13.14 1.07
C LEU A 16 -28.09 11.83 1.47
N LEU A 17 -26.96 11.88 2.19
CA LEU A 17 -26.29 10.67 2.68
C LEU A 17 -27.20 9.84 3.62
N ASN A 18 -28.06 10.53 4.38
CA ASN A 18 -29.00 9.90 5.32
C ASN A 18 -30.44 9.90 4.80
N ASP A 19 -30.68 10.36 3.57
CA ASP A 19 -32.00 10.37 2.95
C ASP A 19 -32.25 9.02 2.26
N SER A 20 -33.40 8.42 2.52
CA SER A 20 -33.83 7.18 1.89
C SER A 20 -34.56 7.38 0.56
N ASN A 21 -34.88 8.63 0.21
CA ASN A 21 -35.55 8.97 -1.04
C ASN A 21 -34.58 8.87 -2.22
N TYR A 22 -35.11 8.49 -3.39
CA TYR A 22 -34.39 8.50 -4.68
C TYR A 22 -33.10 7.66 -4.76
N LEU A 23 -32.84 6.82 -3.76
CA LEU A 23 -31.77 5.83 -3.80
C LEU A 23 -32.01 4.87 -4.97
N ASN A 24 -31.00 4.73 -5.84
CA ASN A 24 -31.08 3.96 -7.08
C ASN A 24 -29.88 3.00 -7.26
N VAL A 25 -28.99 2.93 -6.28
CA VAL A 25 -27.84 2.02 -6.23
C VAL A 25 -27.81 1.31 -4.89
N THR A 26 -27.53 0.02 -4.93
CA THR A 26 -27.16 -0.83 -3.80
C THR A 26 -25.76 -1.39 -4.04
N ILE A 27 -24.85 -1.17 -3.10
CA ILE A 27 -23.47 -1.66 -3.15
C ILE A 27 -23.26 -2.64 -2.00
N HIS A 28 -22.93 -3.89 -2.33
CA HIS A 28 -22.52 -4.88 -1.35
C HIS A 28 -21.01 -4.78 -1.16
N VAL A 29 -20.58 -4.45 0.06
CA VAL A 29 -19.19 -4.16 0.40
C VAL A 29 -18.69 -5.18 1.41
N GLY A 30 -17.46 -5.67 1.21
CA GLY A 30 -16.84 -6.67 2.07
C GLY A 30 -17.18 -8.11 1.67
N GLU A 31 -16.46 -9.06 2.27
CA GLU A 31 -16.61 -10.49 1.99
C GLU A 31 -17.39 -11.22 3.09
N ASN A 32 -18.09 -12.29 2.67
CA ASN A 32 -18.69 -13.29 3.55
C ASN A 32 -19.65 -12.69 4.60
N LYS A 33 -19.49 -13.07 5.87
CA LYS A 33 -20.39 -12.69 6.98
C LYS A 33 -20.25 -11.23 7.43
N ASN A 34 -19.22 -10.54 6.97
CA ASN A 34 -18.96 -9.14 7.29
C ASN A 34 -19.37 -8.20 6.14
N ALA A 35 -20.04 -8.74 5.11
CA ALA A 35 -20.52 -7.92 4.01
C ALA A 35 -21.68 -7.04 4.49
N GLU A 36 -21.63 -5.76 4.12
CA GLU A 36 -22.67 -4.77 4.43
C GLU A 36 -23.26 -4.20 3.15
N GLU A 37 -24.51 -3.79 3.23
CA GLU A 37 -25.25 -3.19 2.12
C GLU A 37 -25.30 -1.67 2.28
N PHE A 38 -24.82 -0.96 1.27
CA PHE A 38 -24.86 0.50 1.19
C PHE A 38 -25.80 0.93 0.08
N LYS A 39 -26.81 1.73 0.41
CA LYS A 39 -27.68 2.35 -0.60
C LYS A 39 -27.26 3.78 -0.86
N ALA A 40 -27.26 4.18 -2.13
CA ALA A 40 -26.74 5.48 -2.53
C ALA A 40 -27.43 6.02 -3.79
N HIS A 41 -27.11 7.28 -4.09
CA HIS A 41 -27.46 7.97 -5.32
C HIS A 41 -26.33 7.80 -6.35
N SER A 42 -26.64 7.11 -7.45
CA SER A 42 -25.67 6.86 -8.53
C SER A 42 -25.05 8.14 -9.06
N ILE A 43 -25.84 9.21 -9.19
CA ILE A 43 -25.38 10.48 -9.75
C ILE A 43 -24.33 11.17 -8.88
N ILE A 44 -24.43 11.06 -7.55
CA ILE A 44 -23.44 11.63 -6.63
C ILE A 44 -22.15 10.82 -6.69
N LEU A 45 -22.25 9.48 -6.69
CA LEU A 45 -21.10 8.59 -6.86
C LEU A 45 -20.36 8.87 -8.17
N CYS A 46 -21.07 8.92 -9.31
CA CYS A 46 -20.50 9.21 -10.63
C CYS A 46 -19.89 10.61 -10.73
N ALA A 47 -20.44 11.60 -10.02
CA ALA A 47 -19.91 12.96 -10.03
C ALA A 47 -18.58 13.09 -9.28
N ARG A 48 -18.30 12.20 -8.32
CA ARG A 48 -17.12 12.25 -7.45
C ARG A 48 -16.11 11.14 -7.69
N SER A 49 -16.40 10.20 -8.59
CA SER A 49 -15.54 9.06 -8.91
C SER A 49 -15.76 8.62 -10.36
N ASP A 50 -14.70 8.72 -11.17
CA ASP A 50 -14.70 8.23 -12.54
C ASP A 50 -14.85 6.70 -12.59
N TYR A 51 -14.43 5.99 -11.53
CA TYR A 51 -14.69 4.56 -11.40
C TYR A 51 -16.19 4.26 -11.43
N PHE A 52 -16.98 4.92 -10.57
CA PHE A 52 -18.43 4.70 -10.54
C PHE A 52 -19.12 5.21 -11.81
N LYS A 53 -18.63 6.31 -12.37
CA LYS A 53 -19.11 6.83 -13.67
C LYS A 53 -19.00 5.78 -14.77
N CYS A 54 -17.84 5.13 -14.89
CA CYS A 54 -17.62 4.05 -15.85
C CYS A 54 -18.37 2.76 -15.47
N ALA A 55 -18.34 2.37 -14.19
CA ALA A 55 -18.95 1.14 -13.73
C ALA A 55 -20.47 1.13 -13.89
N PHE A 56 -21.13 2.28 -13.75
CA PHE A 56 -22.59 2.40 -13.91
C PHE A 56 -23.02 2.71 -15.35
N SER A 57 -22.11 3.19 -16.21
CA SER A 57 -22.39 3.38 -17.64
C SER A 57 -22.23 2.11 -18.46
N ASN A 58 -21.38 1.19 -18.00
CA ASN A 58 -21.06 -0.06 -18.67
C ASN A 58 -21.89 -1.21 -18.08
N GLU A 59 -22.05 -2.33 -18.81
CA GLU A 59 -22.86 -3.52 -18.42
C GLU A 59 -22.34 -4.28 -17.16
N TRP A 60 -21.61 -3.64 -16.26
CA TRP A 60 -21.07 -4.23 -15.03
C TRP A 60 -22.08 -4.30 -13.88
N VAL A 61 -23.27 -3.75 -14.08
CA VAL A 61 -24.32 -3.67 -13.07
C VAL A 61 -25.51 -4.56 -13.44
N THR A 62 -26.06 -5.26 -12.46
CA THR A 62 -27.37 -5.87 -12.61
C THR A 62 -28.43 -4.82 -12.29
N MET A 63 -29.39 -4.65 -13.19
CA MET A 63 -30.55 -3.80 -12.96
C MET A 63 -31.75 -4.66 -12.55
N ASN A 64 -32.32 -4.37 -11.37
CA ASN A 64 -33.58 -4.95 -10.94
C ASN A 64 -34.49 -3.83 -10.43
N ASN A 65 -35.69 -3.69 -11.00
CA ASN A 65 -36.66 -2.64 -10.61
C ASN A 65 -36.06 -1.22 -10.57
N ASN A 66 -35.23 -0.85 -11.55
CA ASN A 66 -34.48 0.42 -11.61
C ASN A 66 -33.45 0.65 -10.48
N MET A 67 -33.12 -0.37 -9.70
CA MET A 67 -31.99 -0.37 -8.78
C MET A 67 -30.77 -1.02 -9.45
N ILE A 68 -29.65 -0.31 -9.40
CA ILE A 68 -28.32 -0.83 -9.75
C ILE A 68 -27.80 -1.64 -8.56
N THR A 69 -27.41 -2.89 -8.78
CA THR A 69 -26.68 -3.68 -7.78
C THR A 69 -25.21 -3.81 -8.19
N PHE A 70 -24.31 -3.55 -7.24
CA PHE A 70 -22.87 -3.56 -7.46
C PHE A 70 -22.13 -4.21 -6.29
N ASN A 71 -21.01 -4.90 -6.55
CA ASN A 71 -20.26 -5.63 -5.53
C ASN A 71 -18.84 -5.09 -5.40
N LYS A 72 -18.41 -4.85 -4.16
CA LYS A 72 -17.03 -4.49 -3.77
C LYS A 72 -16.56 -5.34 -2.58
N PRO A 73 -16.31 -6.64 -2.82
CA PRO A 73 -15.90 -7.55 -1.74
C PRO A 73 -14.56 -7.16 -1.11
N ASN A 74 -13.68 -6.56 -1.90
CA ASN A 74 -12.30 -6.23 -1.55
C ASN A 74 -12.12 -4.91 -0.77
N ILE A 75 -13.21 -4.20 -0.44
CA ILE A 75 -13.19 -3.03 0.43
C ILE A 75 -13.92 -3.38 1.72
N ALA A 76 -13.33 -3.05 2.88
CA ALA A 76 -14.01 -3.24 4.15
C ALA A 76 -15.16 -2.22 4.34
N PRO A 77 -16.32 -2.61 4.91
CA PRO A 77 -17.46 -1.71 5.09
C PRO A 77 -17.13 -0.38 5.74
N LYS A 78 -16.32 -0.40 6.81
CA LYS A 78 -15.87 0.80 7.52
C LYS A 78 -15.10 1.77 6.62
N ILE A 79 -14.28 1.24 5.72
CA ILE A 79 -13.50 2.06 4.77
C ILE A 79 -14.43 2.67 3.73
N PHE A 80 -15.40 1.89 3.24
CA PHE A 80 -16.39 2.39 2.31
C PHE A 80 -17.30 3.45 2.93
N GLU A 81 -17.66 3.33 4.21
CA GLU A 81 -18.40 4.36 4.95
C GLU A 81 -17.64 5.69 4.97
N MET A 82 -16.31 5.65 5.18
CA MET A 82 -15.46 6.85 5.12
C MET A 82 -15.45 7.47 3.72
N ILE A 83 -15.36 6.63 2.68
CA ILE A 83 -15.40 7.08 1.28
C ILE A 83 -16.75 7.70 0.94
N LEU A 84 -17.86 7.12 1.41
CA LEU A 84 -19.19 7.68 1.20
C LEU A 84 -19.35 9.05 1.87
N LYS A 85 -18.89 9.20 3.12
CA LYS A 85 -18.89 10.51 3.81
C LYS A 85 -18.08 11.54 3.03
N TYR A 86 -16.91 11.16 2.52
CA TYR A 86 -16.11 12.01 1.65
C TYR A 86 -16.85 12.37 0.34
N ILE A 87 -17.49 11.41 -0.32
CA ILE A 87 -18.21 11.64 -1.58
C ILE A 87 -19.38 12.62 -1.39
N TYR A 88 -20.16 12.46 -0.33
CA TYR A 88 -21.37 13.27 -0.10
C TYR A 88 -21.08 14.63 0.55
N ALA A 89 -20.17 14.67 1.52
CA ALA A 89 -19.95 15.84 2.36
C ALA A 89 -18.58 16.52 2.13
N GLY A 90 -17.65 15.86 1.43
CA GLY A 90 -16.26 16.32 1.37
C GLY A 90 -15.54 16.22 2.72
N GLU A 91 -16.06 15.40 3.64
CA GLU A 91 -15.56 15.28 5.01
C GLU A 91 -14.82 13.96 5.21
N LEU A 92 -13.71 14.02 5.94
CA LEU A 92 -12.90 12.87 6.31
C LEU A 92 -12.28 13.09 7.69
N ASP A 93 -12.55 12.17 8.62
CA ASP A 93 -11.88 12.16 9.94
C ASP A 93 -10.96 10.94 10.08
N LEU A 94 -9.66 11.21 10.06
CA LEU A 94 -8.60 10.22 10.23
C LEU A 94 -7.99 10.23 11.63
N THR A 95 -8.44 11.12 12.52
CA THR A 95 -7.78 11.43 13.80
C THR A 95 -7.66 10.21 14.70
N ASN A 96 -8.73 9.41 14.78
CA ASN A 96 -8.82 8.22 15.63
C ASN A 96 -8.82 6.90 14.83
N GLN A 97 -8.50 6.95 13.54
CA GLN A 97 -8.43 5.74 12.71
C GLN A 97 -7.09 5.01 12.92
N PRO A 98 -7.12 3.66 13.05
CA PRO A 98 -5.92 2.83 12.96
C PRO A 98 -5.16 3.11 11.67
N GLY A 99 -3.84 2.98 11.69
CA GLY A 99 -3.03 3.24 10.48
C GLY A 99 -3.34 2.25 9.36
N GLU A 100 -3.72 1.02 9.72
CA GLU A 100 -4.18 -0.03 8.81
C GLU A 100 -5.40 0.45 8.02
N ASN A 101 -6.39 1.04 8.70
CA ASN A 101 -7.57 1.60 8.06
C ASN A 101 -7.22 2.77 7.12
N ILE A 102 -6.26 3.61 7.50
CA ILE A 102 -5.84 4.73 6.66
C ILE A 102 -5.12 4.21 5.41
N LEU A 103 -4.32 3.15 5.55
CA LEU A 103 -3.65 2.51 4.42
C LEU A 103 -4.65 1.76 3.51
N GLU A 104 -5.66 1.10 4.07
CA GLU A 104 -6.76 0.51 3.29
C GLU A 104 -7.57 1.58 2.56
N LEU A 105 -7.81 2.73 3.19
CA LEU A 105 -8.46 3.87 2.54
C LEU A 105 -7.63 4.37 1.34
N LEU A 106 -6.31 4.40 1.45
CA LEU A 106 -5.42 4.74 0.33
C LEU A 106 -5.62 3.78 -0.85
N VAL A 107 -5.62 2.46 -0.59
CA VAL A 107 -5.83 1.42 -1.60
C VAL A 107 -7.22 1.55 -2.23
N ALA A 108 -8.26 1.73 -1.42
CA ALA A 108 -9.62 1.89 -1.93
C ALA A 108 -9.82 3.17 -2.75
N SER A 109 -9.14 4.26 -2.37
CA SER A 109 -9.17 5.53 -3.11
C SER A 109 -8.47 5.41 -4.47
N ASP A 110 -7.38 4.64 -4.52
CA ASP A 110 -6.71 4.29 -5.77
C ASP A 110 -7.65 3.53 -6.70
N GLU A 111 -8.24 2.45 -6.19
CA GLU A 111 -9.12 1.56 -6.95
C GLU A 111 -10.41 2.24 -7.44
N LEU A 112 -10.99 3.12 -6.61
CA LEU A 112 -12.19 3.88 -6.94
C LEU A 112 -11.88 5.17 -7.72
N LEU A 113 -10.63 5.37 -8.14
CA LEU A 113 -10.18 6.51 -8.94
C LEU A 113 -10.57 7.86 -8.31
N ILE A 114 -10.39 7.99 -6.98
CA ILE A 114 -10.69 9.21 -6.22
C ILE A 114 -9.38 9.95 -5.94
N GLU A 115 -8.90 10.71 -6.92
CA GLU A 115 -7.56 11.32 -6.91
C GLU A 115 -7.30 12.25 -5.71
N GLU A 116 -8.24 13.16 -5.44
CA GLU A 116 -8.13 14.12 -4.33
C GLU A 116 -7.97 13.40 -2.98
N LEU A 117 -8.73 12.32 -2.76
CA LEU A 117 -8.63 11.51 -1.54
C LEU A 117 -7.34 10.70 -1.50
N PHE A 118 -6.93 10.11 -2.62
CA PHE A 118 -5.70 9.33 -2.74
C PHE A 118 -4.46 10.16 -2.37
N GLU A 119 -4.32 11.35 -2.93
CA GLU A 119 -3.22 12.28 -2.61
C GLU A 119 -3.28 12.76 -1.16
N HIS A 120 -4.47 13.14 -0.67
CA HIS A 120 -4.64 13.57 0.71
C HIS A 120 -4.22 12.49 1.73
N VAL A 121 -4.56 11.22 1.47
CA VAL A 121 -4.24 10.11 2.39
C VAL A 121 -2.73 9.82 2.39
N GLN A 122 -2.03 9.90 1.26
CA GLN A 122 -0.57 9.82 1.23
C GLN A 122 0.05 10.90 2.13
N ASP A 123 -0.44 12.13 2.01
CA ASP A 123 0.08 13.27 2.78
C ASP A 123 -0.18 13.11 4.26
N TYR A 124 -1.38 12.66 4.62
CA TYR A 124 -1.71 12.39 6.01
C TYR A 124 -0.79 11.31 6.62
N LEU A 125 -0.49 10.24 5.88
CA LEU A 125 0.41 9.19 6.35
C LEU A 125 1.83 9.73 6.57
N ILE A 126 2.32 10.56 5.65
CA ILE A 126 3.65 11.17 5.67
C ILE A 126 3.77 12.26 6.73
N GLU A 127 2.73 13.06 6.96
CA GLU A 127 2.83 14.24 7.83
C GLU A 127 2.36 13.96 9.25
N LYS A 128 1.31 13.13 9.41
CA LYS A 128 0.61 12.94 10.68
C LYS A 128 0.78 11.54 11.28
N ARG A 129 1.16 10.54 10.48
CA ARG A 129 1.32 9.14 10.93
C ARG A 129 2.73 8.57 10.76
N GLN A 130 3.75 9.43 10.71
CA GLN A 130 5.16 9.04 10.55
C GLN A 130 5.61 7.91 11.47
N THR A 131 5.26 8.00 12.77
CA THR A 131 5.65 6.99 13.77
C THR A 131 5.07 5.62 13.44
N TRP A 132 3.77 5.57 13.09
CA TRP A 132 3.13 4.31 12.73
C TRP A 132 3.71 3.76 11.41
N VAL A 133 3.97 4.61 10.42
CA VAL A 133 4.60 4.18 9.15
C VAL A 133 5.98 3.56 9.40
N LYS A 134 6.81 4.21 10.23
CA LYS A 134 8.16 3.70 10.59
C LYS A 134 8.10 2.37 11.32
N GLN A 135 7.13 2.19 12.20
CA GLN A 135 6.91 0.93 12.93
C GLN A 135 6.40 -0.20 12.01
N ASN A 136 5.83 0.12 10.85
CA ASN A 136 5.16 -0.83 9.96
C ASN A 136 5.73 -0.80 8.53
N PHE A 137 7.01 -0.48 8.35
CA PHE A 137 7.60 -0.27 7.01
C PHE A 137 7.35 -1.41 6.04
N VAL A 138 7.55 -2.67 6.45
CA VAL A 138 7.34 -3.84 5.59
C VAL A 138 5.90 -3.89 5.09
N PHE A 139 4.94 -3.77 6.01
CA PHE A 139 3.52 -3.82 5.68
C PHE A 139 3.10 -2.67 4.75
N VAL A 140 3.57 -1.45 5.04
CA VAL A 140 3.30 -0.27 4.21
C VAL A 140 3.91 -0.45 2.82
N LEU A 141 5.20 -0.81 2.73
CA LEU A 141 5.91 -1.00 1.46
C LEU A 141 5.25 -2.08 0.60
N HIS A 142 4.93 -3.24 1.18
CA HIS A 142 4.22 -4.33 0.47
C HIS A 142 2.86 -3.90 -0.07
N THR A 143 2.19 -2.97 0.60
CA THR A 143 0.91 -2.42 0.15
C THR A 143 1.13 -1.40 -0.97
N VAL A 144 1.98 -0.39 -0.75
CA VAL A 144 2.11 0.73 -1.68
C VAL A 144 2.87 0.38 -2.95
N PHE A 145 3.75 -0.62 -2.94
CA PHE A 145 4.46 -1.07 -4.15
C PHE A 145 3.54 -1.80 -5.14
N LYS A 146 2.37 -2.28 -4.71
CA LYS A 146 1.33 -2.78 -5.63
C LYS A 146 0.64 -1.66 -6.41
N ILE A 147 0.77 -0.42 -5.93
CA ILE A 147 0.16 0.77 -6.53
C ILE A 147 1.26 1.60 -7.20
N VAL A 148 1.44 1.43 -8.51
CA VAL A 148 2.55 2.06 -9.26
C VAL A 148 2.61 3.59 -9.07
N ARG A 149 1.45 4.26 -9.00
CA ARG A 149 1.37 5.72 -8.85
C ARG A 149 1.57 6.24 -7.42
N CYS A 150 1.64 5.36 -6.41
CA CYS A 150 1.84 5.73 -4.99
C CYS A 150 3.30 6.12 -4.69
N LYS A 151 3.91 6.93 -5.58
CA LYS A 151 5.34 7.26 -5.53
C LYS A 151 5.70 8.10 -4.33
N LYS A 152 4.83 9.02 -3.92
CA LYS A 152 5.09 9.91 -2.79
C LYS A 152 5.34 9.14 -1.50
N LEU A 153 4.47 8.18 -1.18
CA LEU A 153 4.62 7.34 0.02
C LEU A 153 5.71 6.26 -0.14
N GLN A 154 5.88 5.67 -1.34
CA GLN A 154 7.01 4.77 -1.62
C GLN A 154 8.35 5.46 -1.34
N ASP A 155 8.57 6.64 -1.94
CA ASP A 155 9.81 7.39 -1.81
C ASP A 155 10.05 7.86 -0.37
N TYR A 156 8.99 8.29 0.32
CA TYR A 156 9.08 8.64 1.74
C TYR A 156 9.54 7.46 2.58
N CYS A 157 8.96 6.26 2.39
CA CYS A 157 9.34 5.07 3.13
C CYS A 157 10.79 4.68 2.87
N LEU A 158 11.19 4.58 1.60
CA LEU A 158 12.57 4.22 1.22
C LEU A 158 13.58 5.24 1.78
N LYS A 159 13.33 6.54 1.61
CA LYS A 159 14.19 7.60 2.13
C LYS A 159 14.28 7.58 3.66
N SER A 160 13.16 7.30 4.33
CA SER A 160 13.13 7.20 5.79
C SER A 160 13.97 6.04 6.30
N ILE A 161 13.95 4.89 5.60
CA ILE A 161 14.81 3.75 5.89
C ILE A 161 16.28 4.11 5.61
N CYS A 162 16.59 4.71 4.46
CA CYS A 162 17.96 5.07 4.10
C CYS A 162 18.61 6.10 5.03
N THR A 163 17.80 6.93 5.72
CA THR A 163 18.29 7.91 6.71
C THR A 163 19.00 7.23 7.89
N ASP A 164 18.51 6.07 8.32
CA ASP A 164 19.14 5.24 9.35
C ASP A 164 18.86 3.76 9.03
N ILE A 165 19.63 3.24 8.08
CA ILE A 165 19.39 1.91 7.50
C ILE A 165 19.82 0.77 8.41
N LEU A 166 20.82 0.99 9.27
CA LEU A 166 21.46 -0.07 10.05
C LEU A 166 20.47 -0.80 10.99
N PRO A 167 19.58 -0.12 11.72
CA PRO A 167 18.56 -0.79 12.53
C PRO A 167 17.57 -1.61 11.70
N PHE A 168 17.28 -1.19 10.47
CA PHE A 168 16.35 -1.89 9.59
C PHE A 168 17.00 -3.10 8.91
N ILE A 169 18.17 -2.93 8.27
CA ILE A 169 18.83 -3.99 7.49
C ILE A 169 19.32 -5.16 8.34
N THR A 170 19.48 -4.96 9.65
CA THR A 170 19.84 -6.01 10.62
C THR A 170 18.63 -6.63 11.32
N SER A 171 17.42 -6.13 11.05
CA SER A 171 16.19 -6.55 11.71
C SER A 171 15.57 -7.81 11.09
N LYS A 172 14.63 -8.45 11.79
CA LYS A 172 13.89 -9.60 11.26
C LYS A 172 12.90 -9.19 10.18
N GLU A 173 12.41 -7.96 10.26
CA GLU A 173 11.47 -7.36 9.33
C GLU A 173 12.09 -7.19 7.94
N PHE A 174 13.39 -6.86 7.84
CA PHE A 174 14.10 -6.82 6.56
C PHE A 174 14.00 -8.14 5.78
N LEU A 175 14.07 -9.27 6.49
CA LEU A 175 13.96 -10.61 5.89
C LEU A 175 12.58 -10.89 5.26
N LEU A 176 11.57 -10.07 5.55
CA LEU A 176 10.21 -10.19 5.03
C LEU A 176 9.97 -9.34 3.77
N LEU A 177 10.95 -8.54 3.32
CA LEU A 177 10.83 -7.77 2.09
C LEU A 177 10.74 -8.70 0.87
N ASN A 178 9.90 -8.34 -0.11
CA ASN A 178 9.91 -9.03 -1.38
C ASN A 178 11.10 -8.55 -2.25
N LYS A 179 11.40 -9.31 -3.30
CA LYS A 179 12.54 -9.05 -4.19
C LYS A 179 12.52 -7.64 -4.80
N ASP A 180 11.35 -7.18 -5.25
CA ASP A 180 11.22 -5.90 -5.95
C ASP A 180 11.43 -4.70 -5.03
N ILE A 181 10.88 -4.74 -3.81
CA ILE A 181 11.08 -3.68 -2.80
C ILE A 181 12.54 -3.66 -2.36
N LEU A 182 13.14 -4.83 -2.12
CA LEU A 182 14.55 -4.92 -1.74
C LEU A 182 15.45 -4.35 -2.85
N TYR A 183 15.13 -4.65 -4.11
CA TYR A 183 15.88 -4.14 -5.24
C TYR A 183 15.82 -2.60 -5.30
N GLU A 184 14.61 -2.02 -5.19
CA GLU A 184 14.45 -0.56 -5.19
C GLU A 184 15.07 0.11 -3.95
N LEU A 185 15.17 -0.59 -2.81
CA LEU A 185 15.89 -0.10 -1.63
C LEU A 185 17.41 -0.07 -1.87
N LEU A 186 17.99 -1.19 -2.34
CA LEU A 186 19.44 -1.34 -2.53
C LEU A 186 19.98 -0.57 -3.73
N LYS A 187 19.14 -0.31 -4.73
CA LYS A 187 19.48 0.52 -5.90
C LYS A 187 19.74 1.98 -5.54
N ARG A 188 19.34 2.43 -4.35
CA ARG A 188 19.57 3.80 -3.91
C ARG A 188 21.01 4.00 -3.48
N ASP A 189 21.58 5.14 -3.84
CA ASP A 189 22.95 5.52 -3.45
C ASP A 189 23.02 6.38 -2.18
N ASP A 190 21.89 6.63 -1.52
CA ASP A 190 21.79 7.62 -0.43
C ASP A 190 21.81 7.06 0.99
N PHE A 191 21.98 5.74 1.16
CA PHE A 191 22.16 5.13 2.47
C PHE A 191 23.65 5.02 2.84
N ARG A 192 23.95 5.16 4.13
CA ARG A 192 25.32 5.09 4.68
C ARG A 192 25.50 3.82 5.52
N VAL A 193 25.83 2.72 4.87
CA VAL A 193 26.23 1.48 5.54
C VAL A 193 27.38 0.83 4.78
N GLU A 194 28.26 0.14 5.51
CA GLU A 194 29.37 -0.60 4.93
C GLU A 194 28.85 -1.69 3.99
N ALA A 195 29.47 -1.81 2.81
CA ALA A 195 29.04 -2.77 1.78
C ALA A 195 29.01 -4.22 2.30
N ILE A 196 29.88 -4.55 3.25
CA ILE A 196 29.91 -5.88 3.89
C ILE A 196 28.64 -6.18 4.69
N VAL A 197 28.09 -5.20 5.40
CA VAL A 197 26.85 -5.38 6.17
C VAL A 197 25.67 -5.59 5.23
N VAL A 198 25.62 -4.87 4.11
CA VAL A 198 24.60 -5.07 3.08
C VAL A 198 24.69 -6.48 2.50
N TRP A 199 25.91 -6.93 2.18
CA TRP A 199 26.16 -8.27 1.67
C TRP A 199 25.70 -9.36 2.64
N GLU A 200 26.14 -9.31 3.90
CA GLU A 200 25.75 -10.29 4.92
C GLU A 200 24.23 -10.34 5.14
N SER A 201 23.57 -9.17 5.17
CA SER A 201 22.11 -9.09 5.29
C SER A 201 21.40 -9.66 4.06
N LEU A 202 21.91 -9.41 2.85
CA LEU A 202 21.37 -9.96 1.61
C LEU A 202 21.50 -11.49 1.54
N ILE A 203 22.60 -12.06 2.04
CA ILE A 203 22.75 -13.52 2.18
C ILE A 203 21.68 -14.07 3.12
N LYS A 204 21.50 -13.47 4.30
CA LYS A 204 20.46 -13.89 5.27
C LYS A 204 19.06 -13.80 4.67
N TRP A 205 18.76 -12.73 3.93
CA TRP A 205 17.49 -12.58 3.21
C TRP A 205 17.31 -13.65 2.15
N SER A 206 18.34 -13.96 1.36
CA SER A 206 18.26 -14.94 0.27
C SER A 206 18.06 -16.36 0.80
N ILE A 207 18.75 -16.73 1.88
CA ILE A 207 18.54 -18.00 2.59
C ILE A 207 17.08 -18.13 3.05
N LYS A 208 16.50 -17.06 3.60
CA LYS A 208 15.10 -17.03 4.06
C LYS A 208 14.09 -17.26 2.92
N GLN A 209 14.44 -16.94 1.67
CA GLN A 209 13.58 -17.18 0.52
C GLN A 209 13.60 -18.64 0.04
N ILE A 210 14.54 -19.47 0.52
CA ILE A 210 14.69 -20.87 0.12
C ILE A 210 14.22 -21.76 1.30
N PRO A 211 13.01 -22.33 1.26
CA PRO A 211 12.41 -23.05 2.40
C PRO A 211 13.23 -24.25 2.90
N GLU A 212 14.02 -24.87 2.02
CA GLU A 212 14.90 -25.98 2.38
C GLU A 212 16.09 -25.52 3.21
N LEU A 213 16.67 -24.36 2.87
CA LEU A 213 17.82 -23.79 3.57
C LEU A 213 17.42 -23.18 4.91
N GLU A 214 16.21 -22.63 5.01
CA GLU A 214 15.69 -22.12 6.29
C GLU A 214 15.62 -23.21 7.37
N LYS A 215 15.40 -24.47 6.97
CA LYS A 215 15.29 -25.62 7.90
C LYS A 215 16.64 -26.22 8.28
N LYS A 216 17.68 -25.97 7.49
CA LYS A 216 19.04 -26.48 7.72
C LYS A 216 19.76 -25.53 8.67
N ASN A 217 20.16 -26.02 9.85
CA ASN A 217 20.80 -25.18 10.86
C ASN A 217 22.26 -24.82 10.49
N ASN A 218 22.92 -25.63 9.65
CA ASN A 218 24.34 -25.48 9.31
C ASN A 218 24.57 -25.53 7.78
N GLN A 219 25.54 -24.75 7.30
CA GLN A 219 25.98 -24.73 5.89
C GLN A 219 26.61 -26.05 5.43
N GLU A 220 27.06 -26.90 6.36
CA GLU A 220 27.63 -28.23 6.08
C GLU A 220 26.60 -29.22 5.50
N GLU A 221 25.30 -28.91 5.63
CA GLU A 221 24.19 -29.73 5.11
C GLU A 221 23.74 -29.31 3.69
N TRP A 222 24.40 -28.31 3.10
CA TRP A 222 24.01 -27.76 1.79
C TRP A 222 24.54 -28.62 0.65
N ILE A 223 23.71 -28.79 -0.38
CA ILE A 223 24.08 -29.47 -1.63
C ILE A 223 24.31 -28.44 -2.74
N ASP A 224 24.96 -28.82 -3.84
CA ASP A 224 25.28 -27.93 -4.96
C ASP A 224 24.05 -27.18 -5.49
N GLU A 225 22.89 -27.84 -5.58
CA GLU A 225 21.62 -27.22 -6.00
C GLU A 225 21.23 -26.04 -5.09
N ASN A 226 21.49 -26.13 -3.78
CA ASN A 226 21.20 -25.03 -2.86
C ASN A 226 22.07 -23.79 -3.11
N TYR A 227 23.30 -23.97 -3.57
CA TYR A 227 24.18 -22.86 -3.93
C TYR A 227 23.78 -22.22 -5.26
N GLU A 228 23.33 -23.01 -6.24
CA GLU A 228 22.79 -22.48 -7.50
C GLU A 228 21.50 -21.68 -7.26
N ASP A 229 20.58 -22.17 -6.42
CA ASP A 229 19.38 -21.41 -6.04
C ASP A 229 19.73 -20.06 -5.40
N LEU A 230 20.71 -20.05 -4.49
CA LEU A 230 21.15 -18.83 -3.82
C LEU A 230 21.75 -17.83 -4.82
N LYS A 231 22.61 -18.33 -5.72
CA LYS A 231 23.22 -17.54 -6.80
C LYS A 231 22.17 -16.94 -7.72
N ASP A 232 21.15 -17.70 -8.10
CA ASP A 232 20.06 -17.22 -8.95
C ASP A 232 19.28 -16.08 -8.29
N ILE A 233 18.99 -16.18 -6.99
CA ILE A 233 18.35 -15.11 -6.22
C ILE A 233 19.25 -13.86 -6.14
N LEU A 234 20.52 -14.05 -5.79
CA LEU A 234 21.50 -12.98 -5.58
C LEU A 234 21.92 -12.28 -6.86
N SER A 235 21.84 -12.94 -8.01
CA SER A 235 22.32 -12.45 -9.31
C SER A 235 21.88 -11.02 -9.64
N ASN A 236 20.63 -10.67 -9.31
CA ASN A 236 20.06 -9.34 -9.56
C ASN A 236 20.57 -8.26 -8.59
N PHE A 237 21.12 -8.66 -7.44
CA PHE A 237 21.56 -7.76 -6.38
C PHE A 237 23.08 -7.57 -6.37
N ILE A 238 23.85 -8.56 -6.85
CA ILE A 238 25.33 -8.48 -6.93
C ILE A 238 25.80 -7.17 -7.56
N PRO A 239 25.24 -6.67 -8.69
CA PRO A 239 25.67 -5.41 -9.29
C PRO A 239 25.41 -4.16 -8.43
N LEU A 240 24.55 -4.26 -7.42
CA LEU A 240 24.21 -3.15 -6.51
C LEU A 240 25.16 -3.06 -5.31
N ILE A 241 25.99 -4.08 -5.08
CA ILE A 241 26.91 -4.13 -3.94
C ILE A 241 28.26 -3.52 -4.33
N LYS A 242 28.72 -2.56 -3.52
CA LYS A 242 30.01 -1.89 -3.71
C LYS A 242 31.16 -2.75 -3.16
N PHE A 243 31.43 -3.90 -3.79
CA PHE A 243 32.47 -4.85 -3.32
C PHE A 243 33.87 -4.23 -3.21
N LEU A 244 34.16 -3.19 -4.00
CA LEU A 244 35.43 -2.44 -3.92
C LEU A 244 35.61 -1.69 -2.59
N ASP A 245 34.52 -1.43 -1.87
CA ASP A 245 34.52 -0.76 -0.58
C ASP A 245 34.66 -1.77 0.59
N ILE A 246 34.73 -3.07 0.30
CA ILE A 246 34.92 -4.14 1.31
C ILE A 246 36.41 -4.35 1.56
N THR A 247 36.79 -4.50 2.84
CA THR A 247 38.18 -4.77 3.21
C THR A 247 38.65 -6.11 2.65
N SER A 248 39.94 -6.25 2.32
CA SER A 248 40.47 -7.53 1.81
C SER A 248 40.29 -8.69 2.79
N GLU A 249 40.32 -8.40 4.10
CA GLU A 249 40.07 -9.38 5.16
C GLU A 249 38.62 -9.84 5.17
N ASP A 250 37.65 -8.91 5.20
CA ASP A 250 36.24 -9.26 5.13
C ASP A 250 35.89 -9.96 3.83
N PHE A 251 36.44 -9.51 2.70
CA PHE A 251 36.20 -10.13 1.39
C PHE A 251 36.67 -11.58 1.39
N TYR A 252 37.89 -11.87 1.87
CA TYR A 252 38.42 -13.23 1.92
C TYR A 252 37.61 -14.17 2.84
N HIS A 253 37.05 -13.64 3.93
CA HIS A 253 36.35 -14.45 4.93
C HIS A 253 34.85 -14.59 4.71
N LYS A 254 34.21 -13.67 3.99
CA LYS A 254 32.74 -13.52 3.98
C LYS A 254 32.10 -13.40 2.59
N VAL A 255 32.91 -13.28 1.52
CA VAL A 255 32.45 -13.19 0.13
C VAL A 255 32.97 -14.39 -0.65
#